data_AF-A0A2N1DF75-F1
#
_entry.id   AF-A0A2N1DF75-F1
#
_cell.length_a   1.000
_cell.length_b   1.000
_cell.length_c   1.000
_cell.angle_alpha   90.00
_cell.angle_beta   90.00
_cell.angle_gamma   90.00
#
_symmetry.space_group_name_H-M   'P 1'
#
loop_
_entity.id
_entity.type
_entity.pdbx_description
1 polymer ?
#
loop_
_entity_poly.entity_id
_entity_poly.type
_entity_poly.pdbx_seq_one_letter_code
_entity_poly.pdbx_strand_id
1 'polypeptide(L)'
;MIRLFIVISLLWLATFTYAIQPDPIYRETEVRNERPRAVNEKFDLQEVNPRFKKIFSDVDKKAERRVGNVKRNVDFIHRFWDEKKSILHEQYDIQWQSPADLNPAIDYGDYGQPMITDNERESISYYIKAEGYMGNESVLRVWRMFDGTVYVSTKDNMSERIRHYQLAGIGDQWKFVNVHFVEP
;
A
#
# COMPACT_ATOMS: atom_id res chain seq x y z
N MET A 1 -23.39 58.64 -39.81
CA MET A 1 -23.20 57.17 -39.89
C MET A 1 -21.95 56.81 -39.10
N ILE A 2 -22.09 56.28 -37.88
CA ILE A 2 -20.99 55.69 -37.11
C ILE A 2 -21.51 54.34 -36.61
N ARG A 3 -20.92 53.24 -37.08
CA ARG A 3 -21.23 51.88 -36.61
C ARG A 3 -20.24 51.54 -35.50
N LEU A 4 -20.75 51.37 -34.29
CA LEU A 4 -20.04 50.90 -33.11
C LEU A 4 -19.94 49.36 -33.19
N PHE A 5 -18.73 48.81 -33.33
CA PHE A 5 -18.51 47.37 -33.20
C PHE A 5 -18.17 47.05 -31.73
N ILE A 6 -19.05 46.29 -31.08
CA ILE A 6 -18.78 45.70 -29.77
C ILE A 6 -18.11 44.35 -30.03
N VAL A 7 -16.84 44.23 -29.65
CA VAL A 7 -16.12 42.95 -29.60
C VAL A 7 -16.39 42.35 -28.22
N ILE A 8 -17.25 41.33 -28.15
CA ILE A 8 -17.44 40.53 -26.93
C ILE A 8 -16.36 39.44 -26.95
N SER A 9 -15.29 39.66 -26.19
CA SER A 9 -14.29 38.63 -25.92
C SER A 9 -14.87 37.60 -24.94
N LEU A 10 -15.21 36.42 -25.46
CA LEU A 10 -15.52 35.22 -24.68
C LEU A 10 -14.23 34.67 -24.06
N LEU A 11 -13.92 35.08 -22.84
CA LEU A 11 -12.91 34.47 -21.99
C LEU A 11 -13.44 33.10 -21.50
N TRP A 12 -12.99 32.03 -22.15
CA TRP A 12 -13.12 30.67 -21.64
C TRP A 12 -12.26 30.52 -20.38
N LEU A 13 -12.87 30.62 -19.21
CA LEU A 13 -12.27 30.17 -17.95
C LEU A 13 -12.25 28.63 -17.96
N ALA A 14 -11.14 28.05 -18.44
CA ALA A 14 -10.86 26.65 -18.19
C ALA A 14 -10.64 26.47 -16.70
N THR A 15 -11.65 25.98 -15.99
CA THR A 15 -11.50 25.54 -14.60
C THR A 15 -10.67 24.27 -14.60
N PHE A 16 -9.37 24.40 -14.32
CA PHE A 16 -8.54 23.25 -13.96
C PHE A 16 -9.02 22.73 -12.61
N THR A 17 -9.88 21.72 -12.62
CA THR A 17 -10.16 20.93 -11.42
C THR A 17 -8.92 20.06 -11.16
N TYR A 18 -8.08 20.48 -10.22
CA TYR A 18 -7.08 19.60 -9.63
C TYR A 18 -7.84 18.51 -8.88
N ALA A 19 -8.14 17.40 -9.57
CA ALA A 19 -8.64 16.21 -8.91
C ALA A 19 -7.56 15.77 -7.92
N ILE A 20 -7.90 15.79 -6.63
CA ILE A 20 -7.03 15.24 -5.58
C ILE A 20 -6.75 13.80 -5.97
N GLN A 21 -5.48 13.46 -6.21
CA GLN A 21 -5.09 12.09 -6.49
C GLN A 21 -5.49 11.23 -5.29
N PRO A 22 -6.33 10.19 -5.48
CA PRO A 22 -6.79 9.38 -4.37
C PRO A 22 -5.61 8.61 -3.75
N ASP A 23 -5.64 8.45 -2.43
CA ASP A 23 -4.63 7.66 -1.74
C ASP A 23 -4.78 6.18 -2.13
N PRO A 24 -3.69 5.46 -2.51
CA PRO A 24 -3.75 4.07 -2.96
C PRO A 24 -4.58 3.12 -2.08
N ILE A 25 -4.72 3.42 -0.78
CA ILE A 25 -5.57 2.66 0.15
C ILE A 25 -7.04 2.53 -0.32
N TYR A 26 -7.51 3.35 -1.27
CA TYR A 26 -8.84 3.17 -1.90
C TYR A 26 -9.03 1.80 -2.57
N ARG A 27 -7.95 1.01 -2.74
CA ARG A 27 -7.94 -0.37 -3.27
C ARG A 27 -7.54 -1.42 -2.23
N GLU A 28 -7.63 -1.12 -0.94
CA GLU A 28 -7.13 -1.99 0.15
C GLU A 28 -7.60 -3.44 0.03
N THR A 29 -8.89 -3.70 -0.19
CA THR A 29 -9.40 -5.08 -0.30
C THR A 29 -8.78 -5.82 -1.47
N GLU A 30 -8.73 -5.16 -2.63
CA GLU A 30 -8.24 -5.76 -3.87
C GLU A 30 -6.75 -6.09 -3.75
N VAL A 31 -5.95 -5.08 -3.40
CA VAL A 31 -4.50 -5.22 -3.29
C VAL A 31 -4.13 -6.24 -2.21
N ARG A 32 -4.80 -6.22 -1.05
CA ARG A 32 -4.53 -7.19 0.02
C ARG A 32 -4.88 -8.63 -0.39
N ASN A 33 -5.93 -8.83 -1.20
CA ASN A 33 -6.31 -10.16 -1.68
C ASN A 33 -5.41 -10.69 -2.82
N GLU A 34 -4.78 -9.80 -3.58
CA GLU A 34 -3.89 -10.17 -4.70
C GLU A 34 -2.44 -10.43 -4.27
N ARG A 35 -1.99 -9.84 -3.16
CA ARG A 35 -0.61 -10.00 -2.68
C ARG A 35 -0.34 -11.39 -2.06
N PRO A 36 0.94 -11.78 -1.92
CA PRO A 36 1.32 -12.90 -1.06
C PRO A 36 0.79 -12.71 0.38
N ARG A 37 0.16 -13.75 0.93
CA ARG A 37 -0.42 -13.75 2.28
C ARG A 37 0.62 -14.10 3.32
N ALA A 38 0.65 -13.40 4.45
CA ALA A 38 1.49 -13.75 5.59
C ALA A 38 1.23 -15.20 6.06
N VAL A 39 2.23 -15.84 6.67
CA VAL A 39 2.11 -17.22 7.16
C VAL A 39 1.01 -17.23 8.23
N ASN A 40 -0.01 -18.06 8.02
CA ASN A 40 -1.22 -18.15 8.85
C ASN A 40 -2.13 -16.91 8.87
N GLU A 41 -1.97 -15.98 7.92
CA GLU A 41 -2.86 -14.82 7.79
C GLU A 41 -4.27 -15.26 7.34
N LYS A 42 -5.27 -14.85 8.12
CA LYS A 42 -6.68 -15.10 7.89
C LYS A 42 -7.34 -13.91 7.23
N PHE A 43 -8.33 -14.20 6.39
CA PHE A 43 -9.08 -13.23 5.61
C PHE A 43 -10.57 -13.49 5.81
N ASP A 44 -11.38 -12.43 5.83
CA ASP A 44 -12.83 -12.58 5.84
C ASP A 44 -13.29 -13.11 4.47
N LEU A 45 -14.02 -14.22 4.46
CA LEU A 45 -14.49 -14.86 3.22
C LEU A 45 -15.43 -13.97 2.40
N GLN A 46 -16.04 -12.95 3.01
CA GLN A 46 -16.90 -12.00 2.33
C GLN A 46 -16.13 -11.11 1.33
N GLU A 47 -14.84 -10.88 1.56
CA GLU A 47 -14.00 -10.04 0.70
C GLU A 47 -13.81 -10.65 -0.70
N VAL A 48 -13.75 -11.97 -0.77
CA VAL A 48 -13.56 -12.72 -2.02
C VAL A 48 -14.88 -13.16 -2.65
N ASN A 49 -16.02 -12.87 -1.99
CA ASN A 49 -17.32 -13.21 -2.53
C ASN A 49 -17.63 -12.32 -3.76
N PRO A 50 -17.83 -12.89 -4.97
CA PRO A 50 -18.09 -12.11 -6.18
C PRO A 50 -19.31 -11.18 -6.06
N ARG A 51 -20.31 -11.56 -5.25
CA ARG A 51 -21.50 -10.74 -4.98
C ARG A 51 -21.15 -9.41 -4.31
N PHE A 52 -20.10 -9.39 -3.49
CA PHE A 52 -19.72 -8.22 -2.70
C PHE A 52 -18.54 -7.45 -3.29
N LYS A 53 -17.89 -7.94 -4.36
CA LYS A 53 -16.71 -7.29 -4.97
C LYS A 53 -16.90 -5.79 -5.22
N LYS A 54 -18.03 -5.40 -5.82
CA LYS A 54 -18.33 -3.98 -6.08
C LYS A 54 -18.61 -3.19 -4.80
N ILE A 55 -19.26 -3.82 -3.82
CA ILE A 55 -19.53 -3.21 -2.52
C ILE A 55 -18.22 -2.89 -1.81
N PHE A 56 -17.31 -3.86 -1.68
CA PHE A 56 -16.00 -3.63 -1.06
C PHE A 56 -15.19 -2.56 -1.78
N SER A 57 -15.15 -2.58 -3.12
CA SER A 57 -14.46 -1.53 -3.90
C SER A 57 -15.04 -0.13 -3.66
N ASP A 58 -16.37 -0.02 -3.55
CA ASP A 58 -17.03 1.26 -3.29
C ASP A 58 -16.87 1.70 -1.83
N VAL A 59 -16.84 0.76 -0.88
CA VAL A 59 -16.59 1.04 0.54
C VAL A 59 -15.15 1.46 0.77
N ASP A 60 -14.15 0.83 0.16
CA ASP A 60 -12.75 1.23 0.31
C ASP A 60 -12.53 2.69 -0.09
N LYS A 61 -13.16 3.15 -1.19
CA LYS A 61 -13.14 4.57 -1.61
C LYS A 61 -13.83 5.49 -0.60
N LYS A 62 -14.94 5.05 0.02
CA LYS A 62 -15.64 5.83 1.03
C LYS A 62 -14.81 5.93 2.31
N ALA A 63 -14.21 4.82 2.75
CA ALA A 63 -13.35 4.76 3.92
C ALA A 63 -12.11 5.65 3.72
N GLU A 64 -11.44 5.55 2.57
CA GLU A 64 -10.30 6.40 2.19
C GLU A 64 -10.63 7.89 2.34
N ARG A 65 -11.77 8.33 1.80
CA ARG A 65 -12.23 9.73 1.92
C ARG A 65 -12.47 10.16 3.36
N ARG A 66 -12.96 9.26 4.23
CA ARG A 66 -13.20 9.56 5.66
C ARG A 66 -11.89 9.70 6.44
N VAL A 67 -10.84 8.96 6.05
CA VAL A 67 -9.53 9.01 6.71
C VAL A 67 -8.51 9.90 6.00
N GLY A 68 -8.89 10.61 4.93
CA GLY A 68 -7.94 11.34 4.08
C GLY A 68 -6.98 12.27 4.82
N ASN A 69 -7.44 12.94 5.88
CA ASN A 69 -6.66 13.88 6.71
C ASN A 69 -5.90 13.23 7.89
N VAL A 70 -5.97 11.91 8.06
CA VAL A 70 -5.28 11.19 9.13
C VAL A 70 -3.81 11.00 8.77
N LYS A 71 -2.89 11.20 9.72
CA LYS A 71 -1.46 10.96 9.50
C LYS A 71 -1.23 9.50 9.10
N ARG A 72 -0.43 9.24 8.05
CA ARG A 72 -0.05 7.88 7.62
C ARG A 72 0.96 7.28 8.60
N ASN A 73 0.46 6.53 9.56
CA ASN A 73 1.21 5.77 10.55
C ASN A 73 0.48 4.44 10.82
N VAL A 74 0.95 3.63 11.76
CA VAL A 74 0.29 2.35 12.11
C VAL A 74 -1.18 2.51 12.50
N ASP A 75 -1.56 3.64 13.12
CA ASP A 75 -2.95 3.89 13.50
C ASP A 75 -3.86 4.20 12.29
N PHE A 76 -3.27 4.64 11.17
CA PHE A 76 -4.02 5.00 9.97
C PHE A 76 -4.82 3.82 9.44
N ILE A 77 -4.17 2.65 9.28
CA ILE A 77 -4.85 1.50 8.71
C ILE A 77 -5.98 1.01 9.62
N HIS A 78 -5.77 1.03 10.94
CA HIS A 78 -6.81 0.64 11.89
C HIS A 78 -8.03 1.55 11.78
N ARG A 79 -7.82 2.87 11.68
CA ARG A 79 -8.92 3.82 11.42
C ARG A 79 -9.60 3.58 10.07
N PHE A 80 -8.84 3.27 9.03
CA PHE A 80 -9.41 2.91 7.73
C PHE A 80 -10.31 1.68 7.84
N TRP A 81 -9.86 0.63 8.53
CA TRP A 81 -10.65 -0.59 8.75
C TRP A 81 -11.88 -0.33 9.63
N ASP A 82 -11.78 0.50 10.66
CA ASP A 82 -12.94 0.89 11.49
C ASP A 82 -14.02 1.58 10.66
N GLU A 83 -13.62 2.55 9.81
CA GLU A 83 -14.54 3.24 8.90
C GLU A 83 -15.17 2.29 7.88
N LYS A 84 -14.36 1.42 7.29
CA LYS A 84 -14.82 0.38 6.36
C LYS A 84 -15.85 -0.55 7.02
N LYS A 85 -15.56 -1.01 8.24
CA LYS A 85 -16.44 -1.87 9.03
C LYS A 85 -17.77 -1.18 9.36
N SER A 86 -17.73 0.08 9.79
CA SER A 86 -18.93 0.90 10.02
C SER A 86 -19.78 1.03 8.74
N ILE A 87 -19.17 1.37 7.60
CA ILE A 87 -19.90 1.53 6.33
C ILE A 87 -20.53 0.22 5.87
N LEU A 88 -19.80 -0.90 5.95
CA LEU A 88 -20.30 -2.23 5.58
C LEU A 88 -21.50 -2.63 6.43
N HIS A 89 -21.43 -2.39 7.74
CA HIS A 89 -22.51 -2.69 8.65
C HIS A 89 -23.74 -1.79 8.38
N GLU A 90 -23.54 -0.47 8.39
CA GLU A 90 -24.64 0.51 8.34
C GLU A 90 -25.37 0.55 6.99
N GLN A 91 -24.65 0.41 5.87
CA GLN A 91 -25.22 0.62 4.54
C GLN A 91 -25.58 -0.68 3.82
N TYR A 92 -25.00 -1.80 4.23
CA TYR A 92 -25.11 -3.06 3.48
C TYR A 92 -25.47 -4.26 4.37
N ASP A 93 -25.58 -4.09 5.70
CA ASP A 93 -25.81 -5.18 6.67
C ASP A 93 -24.76 -6.30 6.55
N ILE A 94 -23.51 -5.93 6.24
CA ILE A 94 -22.39 -6.86 6.11
C ILE A 94 -21.59 -6.84 7.41
N GLN A 95 -21.58 -7.98 8.11
CA GLN A 95 -20.78 -8.19 9.32
C GLN A 95 -19.35 -8.59 8.94
N TRP A 96 -18.54 -7.60 8.58
CA TRP A 96 -17.15 -7.81 8.18
C TRP A 96 -16.20 -7.78 9.36
N GLN A 97 -15.24 -8.71 9.40
CA GLN A 97 -14.13 -8.70 10.34
C GLN A 97 -12.88 -8.12 9.67
N SER A 98 -12.24 -7.16 10.31
CA SER A 98 -11.01 -6.56 9.81
C SER A 98 -9.83 -7.54 9.88
N PRO A 99 -8.74 -7.29 9.13
CA PRO A 99 -7.52 -8.07 9.25
C PRO A 99 -6.97 -8.11 10.67
N ALA A 100 -7.08 -7.01 11.44
CA ALA A 100 -6.69 -6.98 12.85
C ALA A 100 -7.62 -7.81 13.76
N ASP A 101 -8.93 -7.83 13.49
CA ASP A 101 -9.88 -8.67 14.23
C ASP A 101 -9.57 -10.17 14.07
N LEU A 102 -9.24 -10.57 12.83
CA LEU A 102 -8.97 -11.97 12.47
C LEU A 102 -7.57 -12.43 12.87
N ASN A 103 -6.62 -11.50 12.95
CA ASN A 103 -5.20 -11.77 13.13
C ASN A 103 -4.61 -10.91 14.26
N PRO A 104 -5.01 -11.12 15.52
CA PRO A 104 -4.57 -10.30 16.64
C PRO A 104 -3.07 -10.40 16.96
N ALA A 105 -2.37 -11.38 16.37
CA ALA A 105 -0.93 -11.57 16.53
C ALA A 105 -0.09 -11.01 15.37
N ILE A 106 -0.72 -10.39 14.36
CA ILE A 106 -0.02 -9.78 13.22
C ILE A 106 -0.02 -8.27 13.41
N ASP A 107 1.18 -7.69 13.47
CA ASP A 107 1.36 -6.25 13.41
C ASP A 107 1.27 -5.77 11.95
N TYR A 108 0.47 -4.74 11.71
CA TYR A 108 0.27 -4.16 10.37
C TYR A 108 0.91 -2.78 10.27
N GLY A 109 1.57 -2.55 9.13
CA GLY A 109 2.08 -1.23 8.74
C GLY A 109 0.95 -0.28 8.31
N ASP A 110 1.34 0.96 8.02
CA ASP A 110 0.46 2.06 7.63
C ASP A 110 -0.48 1.75 6.45
N TYR A 111 -0.12 0.87 5.53
CA TYR A 111 -0.97 0.46 4.40
C TYR A 111 -1.58 -0.95 4.55
N GLY A 112 -1.72 -1.48 5.78
CA GLY A 112 -2.38 -2.76 6.03
C GLY A 112 -1.62 -4.00 5.60
N GLN A 113 -0.31 -3.84 5.47
CA GLN A 113 0.63 -4.90 5.14
C GLN A 113 1.24 -5.44 6.43
N PRO A 114 1.34 -6.77 6.62
CA PRO A 114 2.07 -7.36 7.72
C PRO A 114 3.48 -6.79 7.79
N MET A 115 3.87 -6.33 8.97
CA MET A 115 5.22 -5.84 9.21
C MET A 115 6.22 -6.98 8.98
N ILE A 116 7.39 -6.61 8.46
CA ILE A 116 8.48 -7.57 8.26
C ILE A 116 8.95 -8.06 9.63
N THR A 117 8.80 -9.35 9.88
CA THR A 117 9.29 -10.01 11.10
C THR A 117 10.82 -10.11 11.10
N ASP A 118 11.42 -10.33 12.28
CA ASP A 118 12.88 -10.52 12.37
C ASP A 118 13.33 -11.78 11.60
N ASN A 119 12.55 -12.86 11.67
CA ASN A 119 12.82 -14.08 10.89
C ASN A 119 12.78 -13.81 9.37
N GLU A 120 11.78 -13.06 8.88
CA GLU A 120 11.75 -12.67 7.47
C GLU A 120 12.94 -11.78 7.12
N ARG A 121 13.31 -10.82 7.98
CA ARG A 121 14.47 -9.94 7.75
C ARG A 121 15.77 -10.73 7.64
N GLU A 122 15.99 -11.72 8.50
CA GLU A 122 17.16 -12.61 8.44
C GLU A 122 17.16 -13.43 7.15
N SER A 123 16.02 -14.03 6.82
CA SER A 123 15.82 -14.83 5.61
C SER A 123 16.06 -14.03 4.32
N ILE A 124 15.54 -12.81 4.25
CA ILE A 124 15.79 -11.84 3.16
C ILE A 124 17.28 -11.53 3.05
N SER A 125 17.93 -11.23 4.18
CA SER A 125 19.36 -10.88 4.21
C SER A 125 20.23 -12.05 3.76
N TYR A 126 19.87 -13.27 4.12
CA TYR A 126 20.52 -14.48 3.64
C TYR A 126 20.33 -14.67 2.13
N TYR A 127 19.09 -14.54 1.64
CA TYR A 127 18.77 -14.69 0.22
C TYR A 127 19.57 -13.73 -0.66
N ILE A 128 19.57 -12.42 -0.35
CA ILE A 128 20.30 -11.42 -1.17
C ILE A 128 21.81 -11.69 -1.17
N LYS A 129 22.38 -12.14 -0.03
CA LYS A 129 23.80 -12.52 0.05
C LYS A 129 24.10 -13.78 -0.77
N ALA A 130 23.25 -14.79 -0.69
CA ALA A 130 23.44 -16.06 -1.38
C ALA A 130 23.37 -15.91 -2.92
N GLU A 131 22.51 -15.02 -3.41
CA GLU A 131 22.41 -14.68 -4.83
C GLU A 131 23.58 -13.79 -5.33
N GLY A 132 24.50 -13.40 -4.46
CA GLY A 132 25.69 -12.62 -4.81
C GLY A 132 25.43 -11.13 -5.08
N TYR A 133 24.24 -10.61 -4.72
CA TYR A 133 23.91 -9.20 -4.90
C TYR A 133 24.57 -8.31 -3.83
N MET A 134 24.67 -8.82 -2.59
CA MET A 134 25.34 -8.12 -1.50
C MET A 134 26.81 -8.50 -1.41
N GLY A 135 27.68 -7.55 -1.80
CA GLY A 135 29.12 -7.61 -1.54
C GLY A 135 29.45 -7.15 -0.10
N ASN A 136 30.25 -6.08 0.03
CA ASN A 136 30.60 -5.48 1.32
C ASN A 136 29.51 -4.51 1.82
N GLU A 137 28.25 -4.95 1.81
CA GLU A 137 27.11 -4.11 2.13
C GLU A 137 26.49 -4.42 3.48
N SER A 138 25.95 -3.38 4.12
CA SER A 138 25.13 -3.49 5.33
C SER A 138 23.67 -3.15 5.02
N VAL A 139 22.73 -3.94 5.54
CA VAL A 139 21.29 -3.65 5.43
C VAL A 139 20.95 -2.44 6.30
N LEU A 140 20.37 -1.41 5.70
CA LEU A 140 19.89 -0.22 6.41
C LEU A 140 18.43 -0.38 6.81
N ARG A 141 17.59 -0.84 5.89
CA ARG A 141 16.14 -0.92 6.10
C ARG A 141 15.53 -2.02 5.25
N VAL A 142 14.51 -2.67 5.80
CA VAL A 142 13.63 -3.59 5.08
C VAL A 142 12.19 -3.14 5.32
N TRP A 143 11.40 -2.98 4.25
CA TRP A 143 10.00 -2.61 4.37
C TRP A 143 9.16 -3.25 3.26
N ARG A 144 7.85 -3.38 3.52
CA ARG A 144 6.87 -3.93 2.57
C ARG A 144 6.01 -2.80 2.03
N MET A 145 5.86 -2.74 0.70
CA MET A 145 4.97 -1.81 0.03
C MET A 145 3.54 -2.34 0.05
N PHE A 146 2.58 -1.45 -0.28
CA PHE A 146 1.16 -1.77 -0.27
C PHE A 146 0.79 -2.98 -1.14
N ASP A 147 1.48 -3.17 -2.27
CA ASP A 147 1.30 -4.32 -3.18
C ASP A 147 1.95 -5.63 -2.68
N GLY A 148 2.59 -5.60 -1.51
CA GLY A 148 3.31 -6.73 -0.93
C GLY A 148 4.76 -6.84 -1.38
N THR A 149 5.24 -5.99 -2.30
CA THR A 149 6.66 -5.98 -2.72
C THR A 149 7.54 -5.58 -1.54
N VAL A 150 8.61 -6.33 -1.30
CA VAL A 150 9.57 -6.07 -0.23
C VAL A 150 10.76 -5.31 -0.79
N TYR A 151 11.11 -4.21 -0.12
CA TYR A 151 12.26 -3.38 -0.46
C TYR A 151 13.32 -3.53 0.62
N VAL A 152 14.57 -3.71 0.18
CA VAL A 152 15.75 -3.75 1.04
C VAL A 152 16.69 -2.63 0.61
N SER A 153 16.90 -1.68 1.50
CA SER A 153 17.92 -0.66 1.32
C SER A 153 19.21 -1.13 1.97
N THR A 154 20.30 -1.14 1.21
CA THR A 154 21.64 -1.44 1.68
C THR A 154 22.57 -0.28 1.45
N LYS A 155 23.66 -0.26 2.21
CA LYS A 155 24.76 0.68 2.04
C LYS A 155 26.05 -0.08 1.83
N ASP A 156 26.77 0.28 0.78
CA ASP A 156 28.11 -0.21 0.52
C ASP A 156 29.09 0.40 1.53
N ASN A 157 29.79 -0.44 2.30
CA ASN A 157 30.63 0.02 3.41
C ASN A 157 31.90 0.74 2.96
N MET A 158 32.25 0.70 1.67
CA MET A 158 33.45 1.35 1.13
C MET A 158 33.11 2.61 0.37
N SER A 159 32.11 2.53 -0.52
CA SER A 159 31.73 3.62 -1.40
C SER A 159 30.60 4.48 -0.86
N GLU A 160 29.98 4.09 0.27
CA GLU A 160 28.83 4.74 0.90
C GLU A 160 27.58 4.77 0.00
N ARG A 161 27.60 4.09 -1.15
CA ARG A 161 26.49 4.05 -2.12
C ARG A 161 25.32 3.25 -1.56
N ILE A 162 24.10 3.72 -1.85
CA ILE A 162 22.87 3.05 -1.46
C ILE A 162 22.31 2.25 -2.64
N ARG A 163 21.91 1.00 -2.38
CA ARG A 163 21.19 0.14 -3.32
C ARG A 163 19.84 -0.25 -2.75
N HIS A 164 18.83 -0.27 -3.60
CA HIS A 164 17.49 -0.74 -3.26
C HIS A 164 17.21 -2.03 -4.03
N TYR A 165 17.04 -3.13 -3.30
CA TYR A 165 16.62 -4.41 -3.83
C TYR A 165 15.12 -4.56 -3.69
N GLN A 166 14.48 -5.02 -4.76
CA GLN A 166 13.06 -5.36 -4.79
C GLN A 166 12.92 -6.87 -4.81
N LEU A 167 12.18 -7.40 -3.86
CA LEU A 167 11.92 -8.81 -3.66
C LEU A 167 10.42 -9.07 -3.62
N ALA A 168 10.01 -10.23 -4.10
CA ALA A 168 8.67 -10.76 -3.92
C ALA A 168 8.79 -12.10 -3.19
N GLY A 169 7.98 -12.31 -2.17
CA GLY A 169 8.07 -13.53 -1.39
C GLY A 169 7.48 -13.43 0.00
N ILE A 170 7.59 -14.54 0.71
CA ILE A 170 7.17 -14.65 2.09
C ILE A 170 8.01 -15.69 2.83
N GLY A 171 8.32 -15.40 4.10
CA GLY A 171 8.91 -16.36 5.03
C GLY A 171 10.33 -16.70 4.60
N ASP A 172 10.51 -17.89 4.07
CA ASP A 172 11.78 -18.39 3.52
C ASP A 172 11.79 -18.49 1.98
N GLN A 173 10.70 -18.11 1.32
CA GLN A 173 10.56 -18.17 -0.13
C GLN A 173 10.66 -16.77 -0.73
N TRP A 174 11.83 -16.45 -1.28
CA TRP A 174 12.10 -15.14 -1.89
C TRP A 174 12.45 -15.27 -3.36
N LYS A 175 12.01 -14.27 -4.12
CA LYS A 175 12.35 -14.09 -5.53
C LYS A 175 12.82 -12.66 -5.75
N PHE A 176 13.97 -12.54 -6.40
CA PHE A 176 14.47 -11.27 -6.90
C PHE A 176 13.56 -10.70 -7.98
N VAL A 177 13.15 -9.44 -7.82
CA VAL A 177 12.36 -8.70 -8.80
C VAL A 177 13.24 -7.71 -9.56
N ASN A 178 13.96 -6.86 -8.84
CA ASN A 178 14.80 -5.82 -9.44
C ASN A 178 15.84 -5.28 -8.45
N VAL A 179 16.86 -4.58 -8.96
CA VAL A 179 17.76 -3.73 -8.17
C VAL A 179 17.93 -2.39 -8.85
N HIS A 180 17.90 -1.32 -8.07
CA HIS A 180 18.26 0.01 -8.56
C HIS A 180 19.25 0.70 -7.62
N PHE A 181 20.17 1.45 -8.21
CA PHE A 181 21.09 2.31 -7.49
C PHE A 181 20.36 3.60 -7.12
N VAL A 182 20.53 4.04 -5.88
CA VAL A 182 20.08 5.35 -5.44
C VAL A 182 21.28 6.28 -5.58
N GLU A 183 21.23 7.19 -6.55
CA GLU A 183 22.21 8.27 -6.60
C GLU A 183 22.04 9.12 -5.31
N PRO A 184 23.15 9.48 -4.65
CA PRO A 184 23.12 10.27 -3.42
C PRO A 184 22.55 11.68 -3.63
#